data_AF-A0A1W9SUC2-F1
#
_entry.id   AF-A0A1W9SUC2-F1
#
_cell.length_a   1.000
_cell.length_b   1.000
_cell.length_c   1.000
_cell.angle_alpha   90.00
_cell.angle_beta   90.00
_cell.angle_gamma   90.00
#
_symmetry.space_group_name_H-M   'P 1'
#
loop_
_entity.id
_entity.type
_entity.pdbx_description
1 polymer ?
#
loop_
_entity_poly.entity_id
_entity_poly.type
_entity_poly.pdbx_seq_one_letter_code
_entity_poly.pdbx_strand_id
1 'polypeptide(L)'
;MFKIKKMSSLKKKIFSWKEFKINKKIRIIIFFMSITPVLFMAFLGYYSGITMINKGYFQGLNVIRDSKKELIENYFKNIENSLIYLSKYKKTINAIKDFKKAISSIKIRNDEEYKKAEKNLHYFYKTNFLPRLNEKLEKNKNIYDFLPKDSTTVILQNSYILKNKNKNHKLYDIYNNKYHKTFENFFNLFDCRDVFLIDAKDLKIIYTVYKETDFARSLKSAIFFKKNIKEVCKKIISNPERNSFFISDLKRYEFSFMEPAFFIGSPVFDENELIGMIIFQISMKKINQIIASENKNSEDIEISILGEDFKIRANNKYIEDQDLYLEKLEKTNYNNNIINNIKKYKSNVLIQKIENENLKKFLNGKERNKIIKNDFDKNVFISYSNIKIGELNWKIIVELEKEKTSEYFFKVRTFITIITIILIIIIYFFTNIFVKKLVEPIIQLKENFILLSDGKFPKKIEIKYNDEIGETINALNELSNGLKLSVDFANKIGEGKLDAEYIVSKDGDFGNALLRMRDKLKIAKNDEEKNNEEKRIQKWINDGINGINKITHNKYENISLLSKNILYFVINYLDANQGGFFVINDEKKNIEMTACVA
;
A
#
# COMPACT_ATOMS: atom_id res chain seq x y z
N MET A 1 -31.47 -5.40 -19.89
CA MET A 1 -31.87 -6.81 -20.11
C MET A 1 -30.95 -7.59 -21.09
N PHE A 2 -29.66 -7.22 -21.22
CA PHE A 2 -28.69 -7.91 -22.08
C PHE A 2 -27.40 -8.18 -21.29
N LYS A 3 -27.39 -9.20 -20.41
CA LYS A 3 -26.13 -9.77 -19.88
C LYS A 3 -26.24 -11.12 -19.14
N ILE A 4 -27.33 -11.87 -19.31
CA ILE A 4 -27.47 -13.21 -18.68
C ILE A 4 -26.97 -14.34 -19.60
N LYS A 5 -26.80 -14.10 -20.91
CA LYS A 5 -26.32 -15.11 -21.88
C LYS A 5 -24.83 -15.48 -21.77
N LYS A 6 -24.01 -14.78 -20.97
CA LYS A 6 -22.57 -15.07 -20.80
C LYS A 6 -22.22 -15.99 -19.62
N MET A 7 -23.20 -16.30 -18.76
CA MET A 7 -23.01 -17.22 -17.61
C MET A 7 -23.27 -18.70 -17.94
N SER A 8 -23.90 -19.01 -19.09
CA SER A 8 -24.13 -20.41 -19.51
C SER A 8 -22.91 -21.05 -20.18
N SER A 9 -22.00 -20.27 -20.79
CA SER A 9 -20.76 -20.79 -21.37
C SER A 9 -19.67 -21.10 -20.34
N LEU A 10 -19.70 -20.44 -19.18
CA LEU A 10 -18.82 -20.73 -18.04
C LEU A 10 -19.22 -22.03 -17.32
N LYS A 11 -20.52 -22.36 -17.23
CA LYS A 11 -20.98 -23.63 -16.65
C LYS A 11 -20.56 -24.86 -17.49
N LYS A 12 -20.44 -24.74 -18.82
CA LYS A 12 -19.99 -25.86 -19.67
C LYS A 12 -18.49 -26.19 -19.52
N LYS A 13 -17.64 -25.25 -19.12
CA LYS A 13 -16.19 -25.51 -18.89
C LYS A 13 -15.88 -26.08 -17.51
N ILE A 14 -16.73 -25.83 -16.51
CA ILE A 14 -16.57 -26.40 -15.16
C ILE A 14 -16.94 -27.91 -15.15
N PHE A 15 -17.66 -28.40 -16.17
CA PHE A 15 -18.09 -29.80 -16.28
C PHE A 15 -17.02 -30.77 -16.83
N SER A 16 -15.87 -30.30 -17.32
CA SER A 16 -14.78 -31.18 -17.79
C SER A 16 -13.87 -31.68 -16.64
N TRP A 17 -14.19 -31.34 -15.39
CA TRP A 17 -13.39 -31.72 -14.22
C TRP A 17 -13.37 -33.24 -14.00
N LYS A 18 -14.37 -33.98 -14.50
CA LYS A 18 -14.36 -35.45 -14.45
C LYS A 18 -13.35 -36.07 -15.42
N GLU A 19 -13.13 -35.47 -16.59
CA GLU A 19 -12.33 -36.02 -17.69
C GLU A 19 -10.81 -35.85 -17.52
N PHE A 20 -10.35 -34.96 -16.64
CA PHE A 20 -8.92 -34.79 -16.41
C PHE A 20 -8.29 -36.02 -15.75
N LYS A 21 -7.11 -36.44 -16.22
CA LYS A 21 -6.26 -37.42 -15.50
C LYS A 21 -5.94 -36.90 -14.09
N ILE A 22 -5.83 -37.80 -13.12
CA ILE A 22 -5.63 -37.46 -11.70
C ILE A 22 -4.40 -36.55 -11.48
N ASN A 23 -3.31 -36.79 -12.22
CA ASN A 23 -2.11 -35.93 -12.24
C ASN A 23 -2.43 -34.45 -12.53
N LYS A 24 -3.30 -34.16 -13.51
CA LYS A 24 -3.66 -32.79 -13.87
C LYS A 24 -4.56 -32.15 -12.80
N LYS A 25 -5.50 -32.91 -12.22
CA LYS A 25 -6.39 -32.39 -11.17
C LYS A 25 -5.59 -31.99 -9.93
N ILE A 26 -4.73 -32.88 -9.44
CA ILE A 26 -3.92 -32.63 -8.23
C ILE A 26 -2.98 -31.44 -8.45
N ARG A 27 -2.32 -31.36 -9.62
CA ARG A 27 -1.47 -30.22 -9.97
C ARG A 27 -2.21 -28.88 -9.90
N ILE A 28 -3.43 -28.83 -10.43
CA ILE A 28 -4.27 -27.63 -10.41
C ILE A 28 -4.68 -27.29 -8.98
N ILE A 29 -5.17 -28.27 -8.21
CA ILE A 29 -5.63 -28.06 -6.83
C ILE A 29 -4.50 -27.51 -5.94
N ILE A 30 -3.34 -28.16 -5.95
CA ILE A 30 -2.18 -27.74 -5.14
C ILE A 30 -1.74 -26.34 -5.55
N PHE A 31 -1.60 -26.08 -6.86
CA PHE A 31 -1.18 -24.78 -7.35
C PHE A 31 -2.13 -23.66 -6.89
N PHE A 32 -3.45 -23.87 -7.00
CA PHE A 32 -4.43 -22.87 -6.55
C PHE A 32 -4.49 -22.73 -5.02
N MET A 33 -4.37 -23.82 -4.26
CA MET A 33 -4.31 -23.76 -2.80
C MET A 33 -3.06 -23.01 -2.31
N SER A 34 -1.92 -23.16 -2.99
CA SER A 34 -0.67 -22.48 -2.63
C SER A 34 -0.61 -21.02 -3.09
N ILE A 35 -1.18 -20.67 -4.26
CA ILE A 35 -1.10 -19.30 -4.78
C ILE A 35 -2.05 -18.34 -4.06
N THR A 36 -3.19 -18.84 -3.54
CA THR A 36 -4.22 -17.99 -2.94
C THR A 36 -3.71 -17.22 -1.70
N PRO A 37 -3.04 -17.86 -0.71
CA PRO A 37 -2.44 -17.16 0.42
C PRO A 37 -1.35 -16.16 0.01
N VAL A 38 -0.55 -16.49 -1.02
CA VAL A 38 0.51 -15.60 -1.52
C VAL A 38 -0.08 -14.33 -2.10
N LEU A 39 -1.12 -14.44 -2.93
CA LEU A 39 -1.82 -13.27 -3.49
C LEU A 39 -2.50 -12.44 -2.40
N PHE A 40 -3.10 -13.10 -1.40
CA PHE A 40 -3.71 -12.42 -0.27
C PHE A 40 -2.68 -11.65 0.57
N MET A 41 -1.54 -12.26 0.86
CA MET A 41 -0.42 -11.61 1.56
C MET A 41 0.19 -10.46 0.74
N ALA A 42 0.35 -10.62 -0.58
CA ALA A 42 0.82 -9.56 -1.46
C ALA A 42 -0.15 -8.37 -1.46
N PHE A 43 -1.47 -8.63 -1.49
CA PHE A 43 -2.50 -7.60 -1.38
C PHE A 43 -2.45 -6.87 -0.03
N LEU A 44 -2.40 -7.61 1.08
CA LEU A 44 -2.30 -7.02 2.42
C LEU A 44 -1.01 -6.21 2.61
N GLY A 45 0.13 -6.73 2.15
CA GLY A 45 1.41 -6.04 2.19
C GLY A 45 1.42 -4.76 1.37
N TYR A 46 0.83 -4.79 0.17
CA TYR A 46 0.68 -3.59 -0.67
C TYR A 46 -0.22 -2.55 -0.02
N TYR A 47 -1.38 -2.95 0.50
CA TYR A 47 -2.30 -2.06 1.18
C TYR A 47 -1.65 -1.44 2.43
N SER A 48 -1.07 -2.27 3.30
CA SER A 48 -0.37 -1.83 4.51
C SER A 48 0.76 -0.86 4.17
N GLY A 49 1.61 -1.19 3.19
CA GLY A 49 2.71 -0.33 2.74
C GLY A 49 2.23 1.05 2.28
N ILE A 50 1.17 1.13 1.48
CA ILE A 50 0.59 2.40 1.04
C ILE A 50 0.06 3.21 2.23
N THR A 51 -0.64 2.57 3.17
CA THR A 51 -1.17 3.27 4.34
C THR A 51 -0.06 3.84 5.23
N MET A 52 1.04 3.09 5.42
CA MET A 52 2.19 3.55 6.17
C MET A 52 2.92 4.71 5.49
N ILE A 53 3.09 4.65 4.16
CA ILE A 53 3.69 5.75 3.38
C ILE A 53 2.84 7.02 3.50
N ASN A 54 1.52 6.92 3.31
CA ASN A 54 0.61 8.07 3.47
C ASN A 54 0.72 8.67 4.89
N LYS A 55 0.74 7.81 5.92
CA LYS A 55 0.91 8.24 7.32
C LYS A 55 2.25 8.94 7.53
N GLY A 56 3.33 8.43 6.94
CA GLY A 56 4.66 9.04 6.96
C GLY A 56 4.68 10.44 6.35
N TYR A 57 4.07 10.63 5.17
CA TYR A 57 3.93 11.96 4.57
C TYR A 57 3.15 12.91 5.47
N PHE A 58 2.01 12.50 6.02
CA PHE A 58 1.25 13.35 6.93
C PHE A 58 2.02 13.72 8.21
N GLN A 59 2.79 12.80 8.77
CA GLN A 59 3.64 13.09 9.92
C GLN A 59 4.73 14.11 9.56
N GLY A 60 5.41 13.94 8.42
CA GLY A 60 6.39 14.91 7.93
C GLY A 60 5.79 16.30 7.73
N LEU A 61 4.65 16.40 7.06
CA LEU A 61 3.96 17.68 6.85
C LEU A 61 3.50 18.32 8.17
N ASN A 62 3.03 17.52 9.13
CA ASN A 62 2.65 18.03 10.45
C ASN A 62 3.87 18.62 11.19
N VAL A 63 5.03 17.93 11.17
CA VAL A 63 6.26 18.43 11.81
C VAL A 63 6.70 19.75 11.21
N ILE A 64 6.72 19.86 9.87
CA ILE A 64 7.06 21.09 9.16
C ILE A 64 6.08 22.19 9.56
N ARG A 65 4.78 21.93 9.43
CA ARG A 65 3.72 22.87 9.78
C ARG A 65 3.85 23.40 11.21
N ASP A 66 4.02 22.51 12.18
CA ASP A 66 4.07 22.86 13.60
C ASP A 66 5.34 23.63 13.93
N SER A 67 6.49 23.24 13.36
CA SER A 67 7.75 23.98 13.48
C SER A 67 7.64 25.39 12.90
N LYS A 68 7.08 25.54 11.69
CA LYS A 68 6.92 26.86 11.05
C LYS A 68 5.91 27.73 11.80
N LYS A 69 4.81 27.14 12.27
CA LYS A 69 3.84 27.82 13.14
C LYS A 69 4.56 28.38 14.37
N GLU A 70 5.29 27.53 15.09
CA GLU A 70 5.98 27.92 16.32
C GLU A 70 6.99 29.06 16.08
N LEU A 71 7.76 28.99 14.99
CA LEU A 71 8.70 30.06 14.61
C LEU A 71 7.98 31.41 14.37
N ILE A 72 6.80 31.39 13.74
CA ILE A 72 6.02 32.60 13.47
C ILE A 72 5.38 33.14 14.75
N GLU A 73 4.78 32.27 15.58
CA GLU A 73 4.19 32.67 16.86
C GLU A 73 5.25 33.26 17.80
N ASN A 74 6.44 32.63 17.88
CA ASN A 74 7.56 33.14 18.67
C ASN A 74 8.10 34.46 18.13
N TYR A 75 8.19 34.62 16.80
CA TYR A 75 8.58 35.90 16.19
C TYR A 75 7.64 37.03 16.62
N PHE A 76 6.32 36.81 16.53
CA PHE A 76 5.35 37.79 16.97
C PHE A 76 5.35 38.02 18.47
N LYS A 77 5.54 36.97 19.28
CA LYS A 77 5.60 37.10 20.73
C LYS A 77 6.79 37.95 21.17
N ASN A 78 7.93 37.80 20.50
CA ASN A 78 9.12 38.62 20.75
C ASN A 78 8.88 40.08 20.39
N ILE A 79 8.19 40.35 19.27
CA ILE A 79 7.82 41.71 18.91
C ILE A 79 6.82 42.30 19.91
N GLU A 80 5.81 41.54 20.32
CA GLU A 80 4.82 41.94 21.34
C GLU A 80 5.51 42.36 22.64
N ASN A 81 6.36 41.48 23.20
CA ASN A 81 7.09 41.73 24.44
C ASN A 81 7.99 42.99 24.32
N SER A 82 8.63 43.15 23.17
CA SER A 82 9.50 44.29 22.89
C SER A 82 8.71 45.60 22.79
N LEU A 83 7.55 45.58 22.12
CA LEU A 83 6.69 46.76 21.98
C LEU A 83 6.12 47.18 23.34
N ILE A 84 5.67 46.22 24.16
CA ILE A 84 5.19 46.47 25.52
C ILE A 84 6.29 47.02 26.43
N TYR A 85 7.53 46.54 26.29
CA TYR A 85 8.67 47.10 27.01
C TYR A 85 8.94 48.55 26.59
N LEU A 86 8.94 48.81 25.28
CA LEU A 86 9.21 50.13 24.74
C LEU A 86 8.12 51.15 25.05
N SER A 87 6.86 50.73 25.19
CA SER A 87 5.77 51.63 25.57
C SER A 87 5.91 52.16 27.01
N LYS A 88 6.62 51.42 27.88
CA LYS A 88 6.94 51.84 29.26
C LYS A 88 8.26 52.58 29.37
N TYR A 89 9.09 52.52 28.34
CA TYR A 89 10.44 53.06 28.40
C TYR A 89 10.39 54.58 28.58
N LYS A 90 11.10 55.11 29.58
CA LYS A 90 11.04 56.55 29.92
C LYS A 90 11.42 57.45 28.76
N LYS A 91 12.35 57.02 27.88
CA LYS A 91 12.67 57.79 26.66
C LYS A 91 11.49 57.86 25.69
N THR A 92 10.66 56.82 25.57
CA THR A 92 9.45 56.83 24.73
C THR A 92 8.42 57.81 25.29
N ILE A 93 8.14 57.74 26.59
CA ILE A 93 7.23 58.66 27.29
C ILE A 93 7.68 60.11 27.09
N ASN A 94 8.97 60.40 27.35
CA ASN A 94 9.54 61.73 27.17
C ASN A 94 9.51 62.17 25.70
N ALA A 95 9.79 61.27 24.75
CA ALA A 95 9.74 61.59 23.32
C ALA A 95 8.33 62.01 22.89
N ILE A 96 7.28 61.32 23.34
CA ILE A 96 5.90 61.70 23.02
C ILE A 96 5.59 63.11 23.54
N LYS A 97 5.93 63.40 24.80
CA LYS A 97 5.74 64.73 25.40
C LYS A 97 6.54 65.82 24.67
N ASP A 98 7.82 65.56 24.43
CA ASP A 98 8.75 66.50 23.78
C ASP A 98 8.30 66.80 22.34
N PHE A 99 7.98 65.78 21.54
CA PHE A 99 7.48 65.99 20.18
C PHE A 99 6.11 66.67 20.15
N LYS A 100 5.19 66.34 21.06
CA LYS A 100 3.91 67.04 21.20
C LYS A 100 4.11 68.53 21.48
N LYS A 101 4.99 68.85 22.44
CA LYS A 101 5.37 70.23 22.76
C LYS A 101 5.98 70.93 21.55
N ALA A 102 6.94 70.30 20.87
CA ALA A 102 7.58 70.87 19.69
C ALA A 102 6.58 71.16 18.57
N ILE A 103 5.69 70.22 18.25
CA ILE A 103 4.68 70.41 17.21
C ILE A 103 3.72 71.55 17.58
N SER A 104 3.27 71.62 18.84
CA SER A 104 2.40 72.72 19.30
C SER A 104 3.07 74.10 19.28
N SER A 105 4.41 74.16 19.36
CA SER A 105 5.18 75.40 19.34
C SER A 105 5.44 75.95 17.94
N ILE A 106 5.13 75.19 16.89
CA ILE A 106 5.30 75.63 15.50
C ILE A 106 4.23 76.67 15.19
N LYS A 107 4.61 77.93 15.33
CA LYS A 107 3.83 79.07 14.84
C LYS A 107 4.28 79.39 13.42
N ILE A 108 3.32 79.54 12.50
CA ILE A 108 3.59 80.08 11.17
C ILE A 108 3.95 81.55 11.37
N ARG A 109 5.23 81.91 11.20
CA ARG A 109 5.73 83.26 11.47
C ARG A 109 5.59 84.19 10.28
N ASN A 110 5.55 83.64 9.06
CA ASN A 110 5.43 84.38 7.80
C ASN A 110 4.61 83.55 6.79
N ASP A 111 3.62 84.17 6.15
CA ASP A 111 2.82 83.56 5.08
C ASP A 111 3.67 83.11 3.89
N GLU A 112 4.81 83.77 3.62
CA GLU A 112 5.73 83.38 2.55
C GLU A 112 6.44 82.05 2.83
N GLU A 113 6.79 81.76 4.09
CA GLU A 113 7.42 80.50 4.48
C GLU A 113 6.44 79.34 4.25
N TYR A 114 5.19 79.53 4.66
CA TYR A 114 4.13 78.55 4.44
C TYR A 114 3.88 78.34 2.94
N LYS A 115 3.68 79.40 2.16
CA LYS A 115 3.44 79.31 0.70
C LYS A 115 4.60 78.63 -0.03
N LYS A 116 5.85 78.89 0.38
CA LYS A 116 7.03 78.23 -0.17
C LYS A 116 7.05 76.72 0.17
N ALA A 117 6.78 76.37 1.43
CA ALA A 117 6.70 74.98 1.86
C ALA A 117 5.58 74.22 1.14
N GLU A 118 4.40 74.85 1.00
CA GLU A 118 3.25 74.30 0.27
C GLU A 118 3.58 74.06 -1.20
N LYS A 119 4.21 75.03 -1.88
CA LYS A 119 4.64 74.89 -3.29
C LYS A 119 5.65 73.75 -3.48
N ASN A 120 6.67 73.66 -2.61
CA ASN A 120 7.66 72.58 -2.66
C ASN A 120 7.01 71.22 -2.46
N LEU A 121 6.10 71.12 -1.49
CA LEU A 121 5.41 69.89 -1.17
C LEU A 121 4.48 69.48 -2.30
N HIS A 122 3.71 70.42 -2.87
CA HIS A 122 2.88 70.17 -4.04
C HIS A 122 3.70 69.61 -5.21
N TYR A 123 4.86 70.21 -5.49
CA TYR A 123 5.78 69.70 -6.51
C TYR A 123 6.18 68.25 -6.22
N PHE A 124 6.68 67.95 -5.02
CA PHE A 124 7.06 66.59 -4.61
C PHE A 124 5.91 65.57 -4.73
N TYR A 125 4.70 65.92 -4.28
CA TYR A 125 3.57 65.00 -4.42
C TYR A 125 3.25 64.73 -5.89
N LYS A 126 3.32 65.76 -6.75
CA LYS A 126 3.06 65.65 -8.18
C LYS A 126 4.13 64.86 -8.93
N THR A 127 5.41 65.06 -8.63
CA THR A 127 6.53 64.51 -9.42
C THR A 127 7.13 63.24 -8.86
N ASN A 128 7.07 63.01 -7.56
CA ASN A 128 7.75 61.88 -6.91
C ASN A 128 6.78 60.87 -6.31
N PHE A 129 5.79 61.33 -5.53
CA PHE A 129 4.90 60.44 -4.80
C PHE A 129 3.79 59.86 -5.69
N LEU A 130 2.99 60.72 -6.32
CA LEU A 130 1.79 60.31 -7.05
C LEU A 130 2.09 59.45 -8.28
N PRO A 131 3.15 59.70 -9.09
CA PRO A 131 3.49 58.82 -10.21
C PRO A 131 3.81 57.39 -9.75
N ARG A 132 4.62 57.26 -8.70
CA ARG A 132 4.99 55.95 -8.11
C ARG A 132 3.79 55.22 -7.48
N LEU A 133 2.85 55.96 -6.88
CA LEU A 133 1.62 55.38 -6.35
C LEU A 133 0.68 54.93 -7.47
N ASN A 134 0.48 55.77 -8.50
CA ASN A 134 -0.42 55.51 -9.61
C ASN A 134 0.05 54.35 -10.50
N GLU A 135 1.36 54.12 -10.62
CA GLU A 135 1.92 52.94 -11.28
C GLU A 135 1.33 51.64 -10.71
N LYS A 136 1.03 51.62 -9.41
CA LYS A 136 0.47 50.48 -8.69
C LYS A 136 -1.06 50.47 -8.59
N LEU A 137 -1.76 51.42 -9.20
CA LEU A 137 -3.22 51.53 -9.15
C LEU A 137 -3.84 51.22 -10.50
N GLU A 138 -5.08 50.72 -10.51
CA GLU A 138 -5.88 50.57 -11.75
C GLU A 138 -6.50 51.90 -12.19
N LYS A 139 -6.79 52.78 -11.22
CA LYS A 139 -7.32 54.12 -11.45
C LYS A 139 -6.44 55.14 -10.75
N ASN A 140 -5.98 56.13 -11.52
CA ASN A 140 -5.17 57.23 -11.00
C ASN A 140 -5.94 57.98 -9.91
N LYS A 141 -5.23 58.30 -8.83
CA LYS A 141 -5.78 59.11 -7.74
C LYS A 141 -5.46 60.58 -7.94
N ASN A 142 -6.29 61.44 -7.34
CA ASN A 142 -6.10 62.87 -7.41
C ASN A 142 -5.06 63.31 -6.36
N ILE A 143 -4.18 64.24 -6.73
CA ILE A 143 -3.19 64.82 -5.82
C ILE A 143 -3.85 65.47 -4.59
N TYR A 144 -5.02 66.09 -4.76
CA TYR A 144 -5.73 66.78 -3.68
C TYR A 144 -6.21 65.84 -2.58
N ASP A 145 -6.31 64.54 -2.88
CA ASP A 145 -6.65 63.53 -1.88
C ASP A 145 -5.48 63.30 -0.90
N PHE A 146 -4.24 63.54 -1.35
CA PHE A 146 -3.04 63.28 -0.56
C PHE A 146 -2.42 64.53 0.04
N LEU A 147 -2.66 65.73 -0.48
CA LEU A 147 -2.02 66.93 0.07
C LEU A 147 -2.48 67.19 1.53
N PRO A 148 -1.54 67.48 2.45
CA PRO A 148 -1.91 67.81 3.82
C PRO A 148 -2.64 69.16 3.87
N LYS A 149 -3.74 69.21 4.64
CA LYS A 149 -4.53 70.43 4.87
C LYS A 149 -4.08 71.23 6.09
N ASP A 150 -3.32 70.60 6.98
CA ASP A 150 -2.83 71.18 8.23
C ASP A 150 -1.47 71.84 7.98
N SER A 151 -1.36 73.11 8.34
CA SER A 151 -0.19 73.93 8.06
C SER A 151 1.07 73.43 8.75
N THR A 152 0.96 72.95 9.99
CA THR A 152 2.07 72.32 10.71
C THR A 152 2.57 71.06 9.99
N THR A 153 1.66 70.27 9.40
CA THR A 153 2.01 69.08 8.61
C THR A 153 2.76 69.47 7.34
N VAL A 154 2.29 70.49 6.61
CA VAL A 154 2.98 71.02 5.40
C VAL A 154 4.43 71.38 5.75
N ILE A 155 4.61 72.16 6.81
CA ILE A 155 5.90 72.64 7.27
C ILE A 155 6.83 71.47 7.66
N LEU A 156 6.35 70.54 8.49
CA LEU A 156 7.13 69.40 8.96
C LEU A 156 7.50 68.44 7.83
N GLN A 157 6.57 68.17 6.90
CA GLN A 157 6.86 67.32 5.75
C GLN A 157 7.86 67.97 4.80
N ASN A 158 7.74 69.27 4.51
CA ASN A 158 8.73 69.99 3.69
C ASN A 158 10.14 69.92 4.31
N SER A 159 10.27 70.04 5.63
CA SER A 159 11.57 70.00 6.31
C SER A 159 12.17 68.59 6.39
N TYR A 160 11.35 67.56 6.67
CA TYR A 160 11.84 66.21 6.94
C TYR A 160 11.80 65.24 5.75
N ILE A 161 10.82 65.36 4.86
CA ILE A 161 10.69 64.48 3.69
C ILE A 161 11.59 64.98 2.55
N LEU A 162 11.57 66.29 2.27
CA LEU A 162 12.36 66.88 1.18
C LEU A 162 13.82 67.14 1.58
N LYS A 163 14.20 66.82 2.83
CA LYS A 163 15.55 67.02 3.39
C LYS A 163 16.10 68.43 3.13
N ASN A 164 15.23 69.43 3.22
CA ASN A 164 15.62 70.82 3.00
C ASN A 164 16.61 71.22 4.11
N LYS A 165 17.84 71.65 3.74
CA LYS A 165 18.94 71.90 4.70
C LYS A 165 18.60 72.98 5.73
N ASN A 166 17.62 73.85 5.45
CA ASN A 166 17.14 74.86 6.38
C ASN A 166 16.13 74.26 7.37
N LYS A 167 16.65 73.47 8.32
CA LYS A 167 15.93 73.01 9.51
C LYS A 167 15.65 74.21 10.43
N ASN A 168 14.55 74.91 10.19
CA ASN A 168 14.18 76.12 10.94
C ASN A 168 13.29 75.83 12.16
N HIS A 169 13.03 74.57 12.50
CA HIS A 169 12.16 74.18 13.62
C HIS A 169 12.98 73.75 14.83
N LYS A 170 13.70 74.73 15.41
CA LYS A 170 14.70 74.52 16.48
C LYS A 170 14.28 73.46 17.51
N LEU A 171 13.05 73.52 18.03
CA LEU A 171 12.60 72.61 19.08
C LEU A 171 12.36 71.18 18.58
N TYR A 172 11.74 71.00 17.41
CA TYR A 172 11.51 69.67 16.85
C TYR A 172 12.83 69.02 16.41
N ASP A 173 13.76 69.81 15.85
CA ASP A 173 15.09 69.34 15.43
C ASP A 173 15.94 68.86 16.61
N ILE A 174 15.91 69.58 17.74
CA ILE A 174 16.58 69.16 18.98
C ILE A 174 16.05 67.79 19.44
N TYR A 175 14.74 67.62 19.50
CA TYR A 175 14.15 66.36 19.95
C TYR A 175 14.34 65.22 18.93
N ASN A 176 14.29 65.52 17.63
CA ASN A 176 14.63 64.54 16.61
C ASN A 176 16.08 64.06 16.80
N ASN A 177 17.04 64.97 16.95
CA ASN A 177 18.44 64.59 17.18
C ASN A 177 18.64 63.80 18.49
N LYS A 178 17.90 64.16 19.55
CA LYS A 178 17.93 63.49 20.87
C LYS A 178 17.40 62.05 20.82
N TYR A 179 16.31 61.81 20.10
CA TYR A 179 15.57 60.54 20.17
C TYR A 179 15.74 59.63 18.95
N HIS A 180 16.05 60.18 17.77
CA HIS A 180 16.01 59.44 16.51
C HIS A 180 16.93 58.21 16.54
N LYS A 181 18.17 58.35 17.05
CA LYS A 181 19.10 57.22 17.11
C LYS A 181 18.59 56.08 17.99
N THR A 182 17.84 56.39 19.05
CA THR A 182 17.24 55.38 19.93
C THR A 182 16.19 54.56 19.18
N PHE A 183 15.27 55.23 18.47
CA PHE A 183 14.24 54.53 17.70
C PHE A 183 14.77 53.88 16.43
N GLU A 184 15.81 54.42 15.80
CA GLU A 184 16.53 53.78 14.69
C GLU A 184 17.18 52.46 15.14
N ASN A 185 17.80 52.45 16.32
CA ASN A 185 18.36 51.21 16.88
C ASN A 185 17.25 50.17 17.13
N PHE A 186 16.08 50.58 17.64
CA PHE A 186 14.95 49.67 17.80
C PHE A 186 14.41 49.18 16.45
N PHE A 187 14.25 50.07 15.48
CA PHE A 187 13.89 49.72 14.09
C PHE A 187 14.80 48.61 13.54
N ASN A 188 16.12 48.76 13.70
CA ASN A 188 17.10 47.77 13.22
C ASN A 188 17.05 46.46 14.01
N LEU A 189 16.90 46.51 15.34
CA LEU A 189 16.86 45.32 16.20
C LEU A 189 15.62 44.45 15.94
N PHE A 190 14.48 45.06 15.61
CA PHE A 190 13.20 44.36 15.47
C PHE A 190 12.78 44.10 14.02
N ASP A 191 13.64 44.42 13.03
CA ASP A 191 13.38 44.30 11.59
C ASP A 191 12.00 44.88 11.18
N CYS A 192 11.64 46.00 11.80
CA CYS A 192 10.41 46.73 11.49
C CYS A 192 10.63 47.59 10.24
N ARG A 193 9.57 47.98 9.54
CA ARG A 193 9.65 48.94 8.41
C ARG A 193 9.60 50.39 8.85
N ASP A 194 8.89 50.67 9.94
CA ASP A 194 8.89 52.00 10.56
C ASP A 194 8.36 51.90 12.00
N VAL A 195 8.69 52.91 12.80
CA VAL A 195 8.27 53.09 14.19
C VAL A 195 7.57 54.43 14.31
N PHE A 196 6.31 54.41 14.73
CA PHE A 196 5.46 55.58 14.87
C PHE A 196 5.26 55.92 16.35
N LEU A 197 5.33 57.21 16.67
CA LEU A 197 4.74 57.75 17.90
C LEU A 197 3.53 58.58 17.51
N ILE A 198 2.40 58.33 18.17
CA ILE A 198 1.13 58.98 17.88
C ILE A 198 0.58 59.58 19.15
N ASP A 199 0.15 60.83 19.08
CA ASP A 199 -0.54 61.52 20.18
C ASP A 199 -1.95 60.94 20.36
N ALA A 200 -2.31 60.58 21.60
CA ALA A 200 -3.61 59.95 21.87
C ALA A 200 -4.79 60.91 21.70
N LYS A 201 -4.58 62.21 21.93
CA LYS A 201 -5.64 63.22 21.88
C LYS A 201 -6.05 63.52 20.44
N ASP A 202 -5.09 63.82 19.57
CA ASP A 202 -5.32 64.27 18.18
C ASP A 202 -5.13 63.18 17.13
N LEU A 203 -4.67 62.00 17.55
CA LEU A 203 -4.24 60.92 16.69
C LEU A 203 -3.31 61.42 15.59
N LYS A 204 -2.43 62.36 15.94
CA LYS A 204 -1.42 62.91 15.04
C LYS A 204 -0.16 62.08 15.16
N ILE A 205 0.37 61.63 14.02
CA ILE A 205 1.68 60.98 13.95
C ILE A 205 2.72 62.05 14.25
N ILE A 206 3.22 62.07 15.48
CA ILE A 206 4.15 63.11 15.96
C ILE A 206 5.62 62.79 15.62
N TYR A 207 5.92 61.51 15.37
CA TYR A 207 7.23 61.04 14.98
C TYR A 207 7.13 59.73 14.19
N THR A 208 8.01 59.57 13.20
CA THR A 208 8.32 58.28 12.57
C THR A 208 9.83 58.17 12.34
N VAL A 209 10.38 56.96 12.22
CA VAL A 209 11.82 56.79 11.91
C VAL A 209 12.08 57.11 10.45
N TYR A 210 11.28 56.56 9.53
CA TYR A 210 11.55 56.68 8.10
C TYR A 210 11.06 58.02 7.49
N LYS A 211 10.12 58.71 8.16
CA LYS A 211 9.54 60.00 7.71
C LYS A 211 8.90 59.90 6.31
N GLU A 212 7.99 58.94 6.12
CA GLU A 212 7.17 58.85 4.91
C GLU A 212 6.08 59.93 4.85
N THR A 213 5.27 59.90 3.79
CA THR A 213 4.22 60.90 3.51
C THR A 213 3.06 60.89 4.51
N ASP A 214 2.99 59.90 5.40
CA ASP A 214 2.06 59.84 6.54
C ASP A 214 2.54 60.64 7.77
N PHE A 215 3.84 60.98 7.84
CA PHE A 215 4.44 61.75 8.92
C PHE A 215 3.71 63.08 9.16
N ALA A 216 3.60 63.47 10.44
CA ALA A 216 2.91 64.68 10.91
C ALA A 216 1.40 64.73 10.66
N ARG A 217 0.77 63.71 10.04
CA ARG A 217 -0.67 63.74 9.76
C ARG A 217 -1.52 63.28 10.94
N SER A 218 -2.73 63.83 11.05
CA SER A 218 -3.78 63.26 11.89
C SER A 218 -4.43 62.03 11.23
N LEU A 219 -4.78 61.05 12.06
CA LEU A 219 -5.56 59.86 11.71
C LEU A 219 -7.07 60.07 11.94
N LYS A 220 -7.47 61.20 12.57
CA LYS A 220 -8.89 61.55 12.77
C LYS A 220 -9.60 61.85 11.45
N SER A 221 -8.91 62.50 10.51
CA SER A 221 -9.52 62.92 9.23
C SER A 221 -10.17 61.74 8.49
N ALA A 222 -11.30 62.01 7.83
CA ALA A 222 -12.20 61.01 7.24
C ALA A 222 -11.63 60.28 6.01
N ILE A 223 -10.38 60.54 5.63
CA ILE A 223 -9.88 60.07 4.35
C ILE A 223 -9.49 58.59 4.46
N PHE A 224 -9.99 57.80 3.51
CA PHE A 224 -9.96 56.33 3.40
C PHE A 224 -8.56 55.67 3.48
N PHE A 225 -7.49 56.44 3.59
CA PHE A 225 -6.08 56.07 3.35
C PHE A 225 -5.33 55.40 4.51
N LYS A 226 -6.00 54.98 5.59
CA LYS A 226 -5.31 54.58 6.84
C LYS A 226 -5.96 53.42 7.59
N LYS A 227 -6.68 52.53 6.89
CA LYS A 227 -7.61 51.59 7.53
C LYS A 227 -6.94 50.67 8.57
N ASN A 228 -5.72 50.19 8.32
CA ASN A 228 -4.99 49.29 9.24
C ASN A 228 -4.37 50.02 10.43
N ILE A 229 -3.56 51.08 10.25
CA ILE A 229 -2.98 51.82 11.38
C ILE A 229 -4.04 52.49 12.25
N LYS A 230 -5.11 53.03 11.63
CA LYS A 230 -6.25 53.63 12.35
C LYS A 230 -7.03 52.60 13.15
N GLU A 231 -7.11 51.35 12.68
CA GLU A 231 -7.74 50.25 13.41
C GLU A 231 -7.00 49.97 14.71
N VAL A 232 -5.66 49.87 14.68
CA VAL A 232 -4.83 49.72 15.88
C VAL A 232 -5.04 50.89 16.84
N CYS A 233 -5.00 52.13 16.32
CA CYS A 233 -5.22 53.33 17.14
C CYS A 233 -6.60 53.32 17.81
N LYS A 234 -7.65 52.93 17.05
CA LYS A 234 -9.00 52.82 17.58
C LYS A 234 -9.09 51.80 18.71
N LYS A 235 -8.52 50.60 18.51
CA LYS A 235 -8.50 49.54 19.52
C LYS A 235 -7.83 50.01 20.82
N ILE A 236 -6.70 50.69 20.69
CA ILE A 236 -5.97 51.29 21.83
C ILE A 236 -6.82 52.34 22.57
N ILE A 237 -7.47 53.26 21.85
CA ILE A 237 -8.30 54.30 22.49
C ILE A 237 -9.54 53.70 23.14
N SER A 238 -10.17 52.72 22.51
CA SER A 238 -11.40 52.10 23.03
C SER A 238 -11.15 51.25 24.26
N ASN A 239 -9.97 50.64 24.36
CA ASN A 239 -9.58 49.83 25.51
C ASN A 239 -8.11 50.09 25.88
N PRO A 240 -7.79 51.21 26.55
CA PRO A 240 -6.43 51.59 26.86
C PRO A 240 -5.94 50.80 28.07
N GLU A 241 -5.70 49.51 27.89
CA GLU A 241 -5.13 48.65 28.92
C GLU A 241 -3.61 48.82 28.97
N ARG A 242 -3.03 48.93 30.17
CA ARG A 242 -1.57 48.85 30.31
C ARG A 242 -1.09 47.48 29.93
N ASN A 243 0.16 47.42 29.45
CA ASN A 243 0.81 46.15 29.08
C ASN A 243 0.05 45.39 27.98
N SER A 244 -0.79 46.08 27.23
CA SER A 244 -1.55 45.51 26.14
C SER A 244 -0.85 45.71 24.80
N PHE A 245 -1.27 44.87 23.86
CA PHE A 245 -0.84 44.85 22.47
C PHE A 245 -2.07 44.74 21.57
N PHE A 246 -2.09 45.51 20.50
CA PHE A 246 -3.14 45.48 19.50
C PHE A 246 -2.53 45.33 18.12
N ILE A 247 -3.23 44.64 17.23
CA ILE A 247 -2.77 44.34 15.89
C ILE A 247 -3.88 44.63 14.87
N SER A 248 -3.47 44.92 13.64
CA SER A 248 -4.34 44.93 12.47
C SER A 248 -3.87 43.87 11.50
N ASP A 249 -4.78 43.25 10.75
CA ASP A 249 -4.39 42.34 9.65
C ASP A 249 -3.78 43.12 8.47
N LEU A 250 -3.14 42.41 7.54
CA LEU A 250 -2.54 43.01 6.35
C LEU A 250 -3.58 43.71 5.50
N LYS A 251 -3.28 44.97 5.16
CA LYS A 251 -3.98 45.76 4.14
C LYS A 251 -2.95 46.45 3.28
N ARG A 252 -3.31 46.80 2.05
CA ARG A 252 -2.47 47.66 1.21
C ARG A 252 -2.41 49.04 1.84
N TYR A 253 -1.21 49.57 2.03
CA TYR A 253 -1.00 50.86 2.67
C TYR A 253 -0.54 51.90 1.66
N GLU A 254 -1.32 52.94 1.46
CA GLU A 254 -1.14 53.93 0.40
C GLU A 254 0.15 54.75 0.58
N PHE A 255 0.51 55.07 1.81
CA PHE A 255 1.68 55.89 2.11
C PHE A 255 3.00 55.13 1.91
N SER A 256 2.95 53.78 1.89
CA SER A 256 4.03 52.91 1.44
C SER A 256 3.76 52.31 0.05
N PHE A 257 3.14 53.08 -0.86
CA PHE A 257 2.92 52.70 -2.26
C PHE A 257 2.17 51.38 -2.47
N MET A 258 1.06 51.19 -1.76
CA MET A 258 0.18 50.01 -1.87
C MET A 258 0.84 48.66 -1.51
N GLU A 259 2.02 48.71 -0.89
CA GLU A 259 2.65 47.53 -0.31
C GLU A 259 1.75 46.98 0.82
N PRO A 260 1.58 45.65 0.92
CA PRO A 260 0.91 45.04 2.06
C PRO A 260 1.63 45.43 3.35
N ALA A 261 0.87 45.95 4.31
CA ALA A 261 1.38 46.33 5.62
C ALA A 261 0.38 45.99 6.70
N PHE A 262 0.92 45.62 7.84
CA PHE A 262 0.16 45.44 9.06
C PHE A 262 0.88 46.12 10.20
N PHE A 263 0.09 46.58 11.15
CA PHE A 263 0.53 47.44 12.23
C PHE A 263 0.23 46.78 13.56
N ILE A 264 1.16 46.98 14.49
CA ILE A 264 1.03 46.56 15.86
C ILE A 264 1.26 47.76 16.78
N GLY A 265 0.55 47.86 17.88
CA GLY A 265 0.58 49.03 18.74
C GLY A 265 0.42 48.71 20.22
N SER A 266 1.01 49.56 21.05
CA SER A 266 0.81 49.54 22.50
C SER A 266 0.58 50.96 23.02
N PRO A 267 -0.38 51.16 23.96
CA PRO A 267 -0.60 52.45 24.59
C PRO A 267 0.62 52.88 25.42
N VAL A 268 0.92 54.17 25.37
CA VAL A 268 1.96 54.80 26.19
C VAL A 268 1.30 55.69 27.23
N PHE A 269 1.55 55.35 28.49
CA PHE A 269 1.06 56.09 29.63
C PHE A 269 2.17 56.92 30.27
N ASP A 270 1.81 58.09 30.75
CA ASP A 270 2.59 58.82 31.74
C ASP A 270 1.81 58.82 33.04
N GLU A 271 2.36 58.16 34.06
CA GLU A 271 1.59 57.80 35.26
C GLU A 271 0.26 57.17 34.83
N ASN A 272 -0.89 57.76 35.16
CA ASN A 272 -2.24 57.28 34.84
C ASN A 272 -2.85 57.86 33.55
N GLU A 273 -2.20 58.80 32.89
CA GLU A 273 -2.73 59.44 31.69
C GLU A 273 -2.23 58.72 30.41
N LEU A 274 -3.16 58.39 29.51
CA LEU A 274 -2.82 57.94 28.16
C LEU A 274 -2.33 59.13 27.34
N ILE A 275 -1.01 59.30 27.22
CA ILE A 275 -0.42 60.42 26.49
C ILE A 275 -0.23 60.13 24.99
N GLY A 276 -0.19 58.87 24.60
CA GLY A 276 0.04 58.47 23.21
C GLY A 276 0.10 56.97 23.01
N MET A 277 0.66 56.57 21.87
CA MET A 277 0.88 55.17 21.52
C MET A 277 2.14 55.03 20.68
N ILE A 278 2.81 53.90 20.84
CA ILE A 278 3.90 53.46 19.97
C ILE A 278 3.37 52.37 19.05
N ILE A 279 3.62 52.51 17.74
CA ILE A 279 3.15 51.58 16.73
C ILE A 279 4.33 51.16 15.84
N PHE A 280 4.45 49.87 15.54
CA PHE A 280 5.38 49.36 14.54
C PHE A 280 4.64 48.94 13.27
N GLN A 281 5.21 49.28 12.12
CA GLN A 281 4.87 48.65 10.84
C GLN A 281 5.78 47.46 10.64
N ILE A 282 5.22 46.26 10.58
CA ILE A 282 6.03 45.04 10.49
C ILE A 282 6.39 44.72 9.04
N SER A 283 7.60 44.18 8.87
CA SER A 283 8.12 43.67 7.61
C SER A 283 7.66 42.23 7.39
N MET A 284 7.23 41.90 6.17
CA MET A 284 6.95 40.52 5.78
C MET A 284 8.21 39.71 5.49
N LYS A 285 9.39 40.36 5.46
CA LYS A 285 10.66 39.73 5.10
C LYS A 285 10.97 38.51 5.96
N LYS A 286 10.87 38.64 7.29
CA LYS A 286 11.18 37.54 8.20
C LYS A 286 10.20 36.37 8.05
N ILE A 287 8.91 36.64 7.85
CA ILE A 287 7.89 35.60 7.64
C ILE A 287 8.13 34.87 6.32
N ASN A 288 8.41 35.62 5.24
CA ASN A 288 8.76 35.03 3.95
C ASN A 288 10.01 34.13 4.06
N GLN A 289 11.03 34.57 4.81
CA GLN A 289 12.21 33.75 5.08
C GLN A 289 11.88 32.48 5.88
N ILE A 290 11.06 32.55 6.93
CA ILE A 290 10.67 31.38 7.72
C ILE A 290 9.99 30.33 6.83
N ILE A 291 9.09 30.77 5.94
CA ILE A 291 8.41 29.89 4.98
C ILE A 291 9.38 29.33 3.94
N ALA A 292 10.29 30.14 3.42
CA ALA A 292 11.24 29.74 2.38
C ALA A 292 12.40 28.87 2.89
N SER A 293 12.73 28.89 4.19
CA SER A 293 13.97 28.34 4.75
C SER A 293 14.11 26.81 4.74
N GLU A 294 13.27 26.08 4.02
CA GLU A 294 13.56 24.66 3.81
C GLU A 294 14.68 24.46 2.77
N ASN A 295 15.37 23.33 2.88
CA ASN A 295 16.42 22.92 1.96
C ASN A 295 15.98 23.14 0.51
N LYS A 296 16.87 23.66 -0.34
CA LYS A 296 16.67 23.71 -1.80
C LYS A 296 16.20 22.37 -2.40
N ASN A 297 16.42 21.25 -1.70
CA ASN A 297 15.99 19.90 -2.08
C ASN A 297 14.54 19.54 -1.70
N SER A 298 13.80 20.36 -0.92
CA SER A 298 12.34 20.19 -0.70
C SER A 298 11.55 20.98 -1.73
N GLU A 299 11.92 20.84 -3.01
CA GLU A 299 11.23 21.48 -4.13
C GLU A 299 9.74 21.15 -4.19
N ASP A 300 9.31 20.13 -3.47
CA ASP A 300 7.99 19.52 -3.58
C ASP A 300 7.00 19.96 -2.50
N ILE A 301 7.47 20.62 -1.44
CA ILE A 301 6.62 21.12 -0.36
C ILE A 301 6.31 22.59 -0.61
N GLU A 302 5.02 22.92 -0.61
CA GLU A 302 4.51 24.28 -0.69
C GLU A 302 3.93 24.70 0.66
N ILE A 303 4.36 25.86 1.16
CA ILE A 303 3.88 26.41 2.43
C ILE A 303 3.18 27.73 2.14
N SER A 304 1.96 27.87 2.62
CA SER A 304 1.11 29.05 2.46
C SER A 304 0.57 29.51 3.81
N ILE A 305 0.46 30.83 3.98
CA ILE A 305 -0.25 31.42 5.13
C ILE A 305 -1.48 32.14 4.62
N LEU A 306 -2.62 31.89 5.25
CA LEU A 306 -3.90 32.54 4.93
C LEU A 306 -4.40 33.36 6.10
N GLY A 307 -5.06 34.48 5.78
CA GLY A 307 -5.94 35.15 6.73
C GLY A 307 -7.34 34.51 6.77
N GLU A 308 -8.21 35.07 7.60
CA GLU A 308 -9.61 34.64 7.70
C GLU A 308 -10.40 34.84 6.38
N ASP A 309 -9.94 35.76 5.53
CA ASP A 309 -10.48 36.01 4.20
C ASP A 309 -10.01 35.02 3.12
N PHE A 310 -9.27 33.99 3.50
CA PHE A 310 -8.64 32.99 2.62
C PHE A 310 -7.66 33.57 1.60
N LYS A 311 -7.16 34.79 1.80
CA LYS A 311 -6.10 35.36 0.98
C LYS A 311 -4.73 35.06 1.56
N ILE A 312 -3.75 34.93 0.68
CA ILE A 312 -2.36 34.68 1.06
C ILE A 312 -1.79 35.87 1.85
N ARG A 313 -1.07 35.59 2.93
CA ARG A 313 -0.42 36.58 3.81
C ARG A 313 1.08 36.67 3.63
N ALA A 314 1.72 35.65 3.07
CA ALA A 314 3.17 35.62 2.86
C ALA A 314 3.53 35.17 1.44
N ASN A 315 4.67 35.64 0.94
CA ASN A 315 5.08 35.35 -0.42
C ASN A 315 5.43 33.86 -0.59
N ASN A 316 5.07 33.30 -1.74
CA ASN A 316 5.53 31.97 -2.12
C ASN A 316 7.07 31.98 -2.33
N LYS A 317 7.75 30.87 -2.01
CA LYS A 317 9.21 30.71 -2.18
C LYS A 317 9.70 31.00 -3.60
N TYR A 318 8.85 30.79 -4.61
CA TYR A 318 9.20 31.03 -6.01
C TYR A 318 9.03 32.49 -6.45
N ILE A 319 8.48 33.39 -5.62
CA ILE A 319 8.18 34.75 -6.09
C ILE A 319 9.42 35.58 -6.40
N GLU A 320 10.58 35.19 -5.83
CA GLU A 320 11.86 35.81 -6.14
C GLU A 320 12.30 35.50 -7.59
N ASP A 321 11.89 34.34 -8.11
CA ASP A 321 12.00 33.96 -9.53
C ASP A 321 10.62 34.13 -10.21
N GLN A 322 10.32 35.39 -10.52
CA GLN A 322 9.00 35.80 -11.01
C GLN A 322 8.61 35.05 -12.30
N ASP A 323 9.56 34.75 -13.18
CA ASP A 323 9.29 34.07 -14.45
C ASP A 323 8.90 32.60 -14.21
N LEU A 324 9.65 31.89 -13.34
CA LEU A 324 9.33 30.51 -12.96
C LEU A 324 7.99 30.40 -12.25
N TYR A 325 7.65 31.38 -11.40
CA TYR A 325 6.38 31.38 -10.68
C TYR A 325 5.19 31.70 -11.61
N LEU A 326 5.35 32.66 -12.52
CA LEU A 326 4.32 32.98 -13.50
C LEU A 326 4.09 31.82 -14.48
N GLU A 327 5.14 31.14 -14.94
CA GLU A 327 5.01 29.97 -15.81
C GLU A 327 4.20 28.84 -15.13
N LYS A 328 4.40 28.63 -13.82
CA LYS A 328 3.60 27.68 -13.04
C LYS A 328 2.13 28.08 -12.97
N LEU A 329 1.85 29.37 -12.76
CA LEU A 329 0.47 29.88 -12.69
C LEU A 329 -0.22 29.84 -14.08
N GLU A 330 0.49 30.16 -15.15
CA GLU A 330 -0.04 30.14 -16.52
C GLU A 330 -0.32 28.71 -17.02
N LYS A 331 0.45 27.72 -16.57
CA LYS A 331 0.16 26.29 -16.81
C LYS A 331 -1.08 25.78 -16.07
N THR A 332 -1.65 26.59 -15.19
CA THR A 332 -2.89 26.28 -14.46
C THR A 332 -4.02 27.19 -14.96
N ASN A 333 -5.28 26.76 -14.88
CA ASN A 333 -6.45 27.57 -15.29
C ASN A 333 -6.72 28.74 -14.32
N TYR A 334 -5.68 29.42 -13.85
CA TYR A 334 -5.77 30.52 -12.91
C TYR A 334 -6.25 31.80 -13.61
N ASN A 335 -6.95 32.66 -12.88
CA ASN A 335 -7.53 33.88 -13.46
C ASN A 335 -6.43 34.86 -13.91
N ASN A 336 -6.42 35.23 -15.20
CA ASN A 336 -5.47 36.17 -15.81
C ASN A 336 -5.37 37.52 -15.06
N ASN A 337 -6.46 38.01 -14.46
CA ASN A 337 -6.42 39.25 -13.67
C ASN A 337 -5.57 39.09 -12.41
N ILE A 338 -5.56 37.91 -11.80
CA ILE A 338 -4.75 37.62 -10.61
C ILE A 338 -3.28 37.54 -11.02
N ILE A 339 -2.97 36.85 -12.12
CA ILE A 339 -1.62 36.75 -12.68
C ILE A 339 -1.05 38.14 -13.01
N ASN A 340 -1.83 38.99 -13.68
CA ASN A 340 -1.45 40.37 -13.99
C ASN A 340 -1.18 41.20 -12.73
N ASN A 341 -2.00 41.03 -11.69
CA ASN A 341 -1.79 41.69 -10.41
C ASN A 341 -0.52 41.19 -9.71
N ILE A 342 -0.27 39.88 -9.68
CA ILE A 342 0.99 39.31 -9.15
C ILE A 342 2.18 39.91 -9.90
N LYS A 343 2.09 40.02 -11.23
CA LYS A 343 3.14 40.61 -12.06
C LYS A 343 3.39 42.08 -11.74
N LYS A 344 2.32 42.86 -11.59
CA LYS A 344 2.35 44.30 -11.27
C LYS A 344 2.89 44.59 -9.87
N TYR A 345 2.46 43.82 -8.87
CA TYR A 345 2.83 44.04 -7.47
C TYR A 345 4.08 43.24 -7.05
N LYS A 346 4.60 42.35 -7.89
CA LYS A 346 5.73 41.44 -7.59
C LYS A 346 5.52 40.67 -6.28
N SER A 347 4.28 40.29 -5.99
CA SER A 347 3.86 39.63 -4.76
C SER A 347 2.50 38.94 -4.96
N ASN A 348 2.28 37.80 -4.29
CA ASN A 348 0.98 37.11 -4.26
C ASN A 348 0.15 37.44 -2.99
N VAL A 349 0.75 38.18 -2.05
CA VAL A 349 0.12 38.58 -0.78
C VAL A 349 -1.09 39.48 -1.03
N LEU A 350 -2.22 39.15 -0.39
CA LEU A 350 -3.54 39.77 -0.56
C LEU A 350 -4.13 39.72 -1.98
N ILE A 351 -3.46 39.04 -2.92
CA ILE A 351 -3.87 38.91 -4.32
C ILE A 351 -4.43 37.52 -4.57
N GLN A 352 -3.63 36.49 -4.26
CA GLN A 352 -4.05 35.11 -4.40
C GLN A 352 -5.02 34.74 -3.27
N LYS A 353 -6.11 34.08 -3.63
CA LYS A 353 -7.17 33.65 -2.72
C LYS A 353 -7.49 32.18 -2.98
N ILE A 354 -7.73 31.44 -1.90
CA ILE A 354 -8.26 30.09 -2.02
C ILE A 354 -9.73 30.13 -2.41
N GLU A 355 -10.04 29.53 -3.56
CA GLU A 355 -11.40 29.52 -4.12
C GLU A 355 -12.07 28.15 -4.02
N ASN A 356 -11.30 27.06 -3.99
CA ASN A 356 -11.80 25.70 -3.91
C ASN A 356 -12.65 25.47 -2.64
N GLU A 357 -13.94 25.21 -2.85
CA GLU A 357 -14.93 25.05 -1.78
C GLU A 357 -14.65 23.84 -0.88
N ASN A 358 -14.12 22.75 -1.43
CA ASN A 358 -13.77 21.58 -0.63
C ASN A 358 -12.58 21.90 0.29
N LEU A 359 -11.61 22.66 -0.21
CA LEU A 359 -10.47 23.12 0.58
C LEU A 359 -10.91 24.08 1.68
N LYS A 360 -11.78 25.06 1.39
CA LYS A 360 -12.35 25.95 2.42
C LYS A 360 -13.09 25.18 3.52
N LYS A 361 -13.92 24.20 3.14
CA LYS A 361 -14.63 23.34 4.11
C LYS A 361 -13.65 22.55 4.99
N PHE A 362 -12.60 21.98 4.40
CA PHE A 362 -11.55 21.28 5.13
C PHE A 362 -10.83 22.22 6.12
N LEU A 363 -10.42 23.40 5.69
CA LEU A 363 -9.71 24.40 6.52
C LEU A 363 -10.56 24.95 7.68
N ASN A 364 -11.88 24.84 7.60
CA ASN A 364 -12.82 25.21 8.67
C ASN A 364 -13.26 24.00 9.51
N GLY A 365 -12.82 22.79 9.15
CA GLY A 365 -13.20 21.55 9.82
C GLY A 365 -12.40 21.23 11.08
N LYS A 366 -12.64 20.04 11.64
CA LYS A 366 -11.86 19.47 12.75
C LYS A 366 -10.68 18.63 12.27
N GLU A 367 -10.75 18.06 11.07
CA GLU A 367 -9.61 17.37 10.44
C GLU A 367 -8.45 18.36 10.29
N ARG A 368 -7.21 17.89 10.39
CA ARG A 368 -5.99 18.73 10.26
C ARG A 368 -5.11 18.34 9.11
N ASN A 369 -5.34 17.17 8.52
CA ASN A 369 -4.65 16.69 7.34
C ASN A 369 -5.58 15.81 6.49
N LYS A 370 -5.36 15.80 5.18
CA LYS A 370 -6.14 14.99 4.23
C LYS A 370 -5.44 14.92 2.88
N ILE A 371 -5.84 13.98 2.03
CA ILE A 371 -5.58 14.08 0.59
C ILE A 371 -6.76 14.81 -0.04
N ILE A 372 -6.52 15.96 -0.67
CA ILE A 372 -7.55 16.79 -1.30
C ILE A 372 -7.04 17.38 -2.61
N LYS A 373 -7.95 17.80 -3.49
CA LYS A 373 -7.61 18.61 -4.65
C LYS A 373 -7.42 20.07 -4.24
N ASN A 374 -6.29 20.68 -4.61
CA ASN A 374 -6.03 22.10 -4.37
C ASN A 374 -6.66 23.01 -5.44
N ASP A 375 -6.38 24.32 -5.40
CA ASP A 375 -6.89 25.29 -6.38
C ASP A 375 -6.35 25.06 -7.81
N PHE A 376 -5.30 24.25 -7.95
CA PHE A 376 -4.69 23.89 -9.23
C PHE A 376 -5.17 22.52 -9.76
N ASP A 377 -6.25 21.97 -9.18
CA ASP A 377 -6.83 20.65 -9.47
C ASP A 377 -5.87 19.45 -9.27
N LYS A 378 -4.77 19.65 -8.55
CA LYS A 378 -3.81 18.59 -8.22
C LYS A 378 -4.17 17.90 -6.92
N ASN A 379 -3.95 16.59 -6.83
CA ASN A 379 -4.12 15.86 -5.58
C ASN A 379 -2.93 16.14 -4.68
N VAL A 380 -3.17 16.75 -3.51
CA VAL A 380 -2.11 17.07 -2.56
C VAL A 380 -2.36 16.39 -1.22
N PHE A 381 -1.28 15.95 -0.59
CA PHE A 381 -1.28 15.77 0.86
C PHE A 381 -1.25 17.16 1.47
N ILE A 382 -2.30 17.51 2.21
CA ILE A 382 -2.40 18.81 2.88
C ILE A 382 -2.37 18.60 4.39
N SER A 383 -1.70 19.51 5.09
CA SER A 383 -1.78 19.68 6.53
C SER A 383 -1.94 21.14 6.88
N TYR A 384 -2.85 21.47 7.80
CA TYR A 384 -3.07 22.85 8.24
C TYR A 384 -3.22 23.01 9.75
N SER A 385 -2.92 24.21 10.23
CA SER A 385 -3.04 24.60 11.63
C SER A 385 -3.31 26.11 11.72
N ASN A 386 -3.89 26.54 12.84
CA ASN A 386 -4.12 27.96 13.10
C ASN A 386 -2.88 28.56 13.78
N ILE A 387 -2.42 29.70 13.28
CA ILE A 387 -1.42 30.57 13.91
C ILE A 387 -2.18 31.67 14.63
N LYS A 388 -1.97 31.80 15.94
CA LYS A 388 -2.62 32.85 16.74
C LYS A 388 -1.64 34.00 16.97
N ILE A 389 -1.97 35.18 16.46
CA ILE A 389 -1.15 36.39 16.60
C ILE A 389 -2.02 37.46 17.26
N GLY A 390 -1.96 37.55 18.58
CA GLY A 390 -2.92 38.35 19.36
C GLY A 390 -4.36 37.89 19.08
N GLU A 391 -5.13 38.76 18.44
CA GLU A 391 -6.51 38.49 18.01
C GLU A 391 -6.64 37.94 16.58
N LEU A 392 -5.56 37.93 15.79
CA LEU A 392 -5.58 37.39 14.43
C LEU A 392 -5.50 35.86 14.44
N ASN A 393 -6.38 35.22 13.67
CA ASN A 393 -6.35 33.78 13.42
C ASN A 393 -5.91 33.50 11.98
N TRP A 394 -4.61 33.48 11.77
CA TRP A 394 -4.07 33.03 10.49
C TRP A 394 -4.07 31.50 10.42
N LYS A 395 -3.97 30.97 9.22
CA LYS A 395 -3.84 29.54 8.96
C LYS A 395 -2.53 29.29 8.23
N ILE A 396 -1.74 28.34 8.70
CA ILE A 396 -0.61 27.81 7.94
C ILE A 396 -1.03 26.51 7.27
N ILE A 397 -0.68 26.38 6.00
CA ILE A 397 -0.97 25.24 5.16
C ILE A 397 0.34 24.75 4.59
N VAL A 398 0.53 23.44 4.64
CA VAL A 398 1.64 22.73 4.02
C VAL A 398 1.06 21.70 3.05
N GLU A 399 1.46 21.80 1.79
CA GLU A 399 1.01 20.94 0.69
C GLU A 399 2.18 20.18 0.08
N LEU A 400 1.92 18.93 -0.31
CA LEU A 400 2.82 18.09 -1.09
C LEU A 400 2.04 17.42 -2.22
N GLU A 401 2.44 17.65 -3.46
CA GLU A 401 1.82 17.04 -4.64
C GLU A 401 1.97 15.51 -4.61
N LYS A 402 0.84 14.79 -4.70
CA LYS A 402 0.81 13.33 -4.63
C LYS A 402 1.55 12.70 -5.82
N GLU A 403 1.49 13.32 -6.99
CA GLU A 403 2.17 12.85 -8.19
C GLU A 403 3.70 12.79 -8.00
N LYS A 404 4.28 13.72 -7.24
CA LYS A 404 5.70 13.74 -6.90
C LYS A 404 6.11 12.64 -5.93
N THR A 405 5.18 12.15 -5.11
CA THR A 405 5.40 11.00 -4.23
C THR A 405 5.33 9.64 -4.96
N SER A 406 4.90 9.64 -6.23
CA SER A 406 4.60 8.42 -6.99
C SER A 406 5.80 7.47 -7.13
N GLU A 407 7.03 8.01 -7.21
CA GLU A 407 8.24 7.19 -7.33
C GLU A 407 8.39 6.21 -6.16
N TYR A 408 8.09 6.64 -4.94
CA TYR A 408 8.13 5.80 -3.74
C TYR A 408 7.06 4.70 -3.79
N PHE A 409 5.86 5.03 -4.26
CA PHE A 409 4.79 4.04 -4.45
C PHE A 409 5.16 3.01 -5.54
N PHE A 410 5.80 3.45 -6.63
CA PHE A 410 6.25 2.56 -7.68
C PHE A 410 7.33 1.59 -7.20
N LYS A 411 8.31 2.05 -6.40
CA LYS A 411 9.35 1.18 -5.81
C LYS A 411 8.74 0.05 -4.98
N VAL A 412 7.81 0.37 -4.08
CA VAL A 412 7.14 -0.65 -3.23
C VAL A 412 6.29 -1.61 -4.08
N ARG A 413 5.53 -1.10 -5.05
CA ARG A 413 4.73 -1.93 -5.96
C ARG A 413 5.59 -2.91 -6.75
N THR A 414 6.68 -2.41 -7.35
CA THR A 414 7.61 -3.23 -8.14
C THR A 414 8.27 -4.30 -7.28
N PHE A 415 8.71 -3.95 -6.07
CA PHE A 415 9.31 -4.90 -5.12
C PHE A 415 8.35 -6.04 -4.75
N ILE A 416 7.10 -5.73 -4.35
CA ILE A 416 6.08 -6.74 -4.02
C ILE A 416 5.75 -7.59 -5.26
N THR A 417 5.68 -6.98 -6.44
CA THR A 417 5.39 -7.69 -7.69
C THR A 417 6.49 -8.70 -8.04
N ILE A 418 7.77 -8.31 -7.95
CA ILE A 418 8.91 -9.19 -8.20
C ILE A 418 8.90 -10.38 -7.23
N ILE A 419 8.74 -10.14 -5.93
CA ILE A 419 8.68 -11.21 -4.93
C ILE A 419 7.50 -12.17 -5.21
N THR A 420 6.34 -11.62 -5.56
CA THR A 420 5.15 -12.43 -5.87
C THR A 420 5.40 -13.33 -7.09
N ILE A 421 6.02 -12.80 -8.15
CA ILE A 421 6.37 -13.58 -9.35
C ILE A 421 7.37 -14.70 -9.01
N ILE A 422 8.41 -14.38 -8.23
CA ILE A 422 9.40 -15.38 -7.79
C ILE A 422 8.72 -16.49 -7.00
N LEU A 423 7.84 -16.16 -6.05
CA LEU A 423 7.10 -17.15 -5.26
C LEU A 423 6.19 -18.02 -6.13
N ILE A 424 5.54 -17.47 -7.16
CA ILE A 424 4.71 -18.25 -8.09
C ILE A 424 5.57 -19.23 -8.89
N ILE A 425 6.75 -18.82 -9.35
CA ILE A 425 7.70 -19.69 -10.06
C ILE A 425 8.17 -20.83 -9.14
N ILE A 426 8.51 -20.51 -7.90
CA ILE A 426 8.90 -21.49 -6.88
C ILE A 426 7.76 -22.48 -6.65
N ILE A 427 6.53 -22.00 -6.41
CA ILE A 427 5.35 -22.85 -6.23
C ILE A 427 5.13 -23.75 -7.44
N TYR A 428 5.27 -23.23 -8.66
CA TYR A 428 5.15 -24.03 -9.88
C TYR A 428 6.19 -25.16 -9.93
N PHE A 429 7.45 -24.88 -9.61
CA PHE A 429 8.51 -25.88 -9.59
C PHE A 429 8.29 -26.94 -8.51
N PHE A 430 7.98 -26.52 -7.27
CA PHE A 430 7.67 -27.43 -6.17
C PHE A 430 6.43 -28.28 -6.45
N THR A 431 5.38 -27.72 -7.04
CA THR A 431 4.20 -28.48 -7.45
C THR A 431 4.58 -29.59 -8.44
N ASN A 432 5.46 -29.30 -9.41
CA ASN A 432 5.93 -30.31 -10.36
C ASN A 432 6.78 -31.40 -9.69
N ILE A 433 7.67 -31.03 -8.76
CA ILE A 433 8.43 -32.02 -7.98
C ILE A 433 7.49 -32.90 -7.16
N PHE A 434 6.52 -32.30 -6.47
CA PHE A 434 5.56 -33.00 -5.62
C PHE A 434 4.74 -34.01 -6.43
N VAL A 435 4.21 -33.61 -7.58
CA VAL A 435 3.43 -34.51 -8.46
C VAL A 435 4.29 -35.68 -8.95
N LYS A 436 5.54 -35.43 -9.35
CA LYS A 436 6.45 -36.50 -9.80
C LYS A 436 6.84 -37.48 -8.69
N LYS A 437 7.09 -36.97 -7.48
CA LYS A 437 7.56 -37.81 -6.37
C LYS A 437 6.45 -38.59 -5.67
N LEU A 438 5.22 -38.05 -5.62
CA LEU A 438 4.12 -38.67 -4.87
C LEU A 438 3.01 -39.21 -5.76
N VAL A 439 2.56 -38.47 -6.78
CA VAL A 439 1.36 -38.85 -7.54
C VAL A 439 1.68 -39.85 -8.66
N GLU A 440 2.80 -39.69 -9.36
CA GLU A 440 3.19 -40.61 -10.43
C GLU A 440 3.40 -42.07 -9.97
N PRO A 441 4.07 -42.36 -8.83
CA PRO A 441 4.19 -43.72 -8.32
C PRO A 441 2.84 -44.37 -8.00
N ILE A 442 1.89 -43.60 -7.48
CA ILE A 442 0.53 -44.08 -7.19
C ILE A 442 -0.19 -44.46 -8.50
N ILE A 443 0.01 -43.69 -9.58
CA ILE A 443 -0.55 -44.02 -10.89
C ILE A 443 0.09 -45.29 -11.46
N GLN A 444 1.41 -45.46 -11.32
CA GLN A 444 2.11 -46.67 -11.75
C GLN A 444 1.62 -47.91 -10.98
N LEU A 445 1.43 -47.79 -9.66
CA LEU A 445 0.82 -48.85 -8.85
C LEU A 445 -0.57 -49.21 -9.41
N LYS A 446 -1.43 -48.22 -9.64
CA LYS A 446 -2.77 -48.42 -10.21
C LYS A 446 -2.74 -49.13 -11.57
N GLU A 447 -1.81 -48.78 -12.46
CA GLU A 447 -1.69 -49.41 -13.78
C GLU A 447 -1.24 -50.87 -13.67
N ASN A 448 -0.28 -51.18 -12.79
CA ASN A 448 0.19 -52.54 -12.57
C ASN A 448 -0.84 -53.43 -11.87
N PHE A 449 -1.63 -52.87 -10.94
CA PHE A 449 -2.77 -53.58 -10.35
C PHE A 449 -3.83 -53.95 -11.40
N ILE A 450 -4.11 -53.07 -12.35
CA ILE A 450 -5.04 -53.38 -13.46
C ILE A 450 -4.48 -54.50 -14.36
N LEU A 451 -3.18 -54.48 -14.64
CA LEU A 451 -2.56 -55.58 -15.39
C LEU A 451 -2.72 -56.92 -14.67
N LEU A 452 -2.49 -56.95 -13.35
CA LEU A 452 -2.69 -58.15 -12.54
C LEU A 452 -4.15 -58.61 -12.53
N SER A 453 -5.12 -57.69 -12.45
CA SER A 453 -6.54 -58.06 -12.51
C SER A 453 -6.95 -58.65 -13.86
N ASP A 454 -6.28 -58.26 -14.94
CA ASP A 454 -6.48 -58.83 -16.28
C ASP A 454 -5.73 -60.17 -16.47
N GLY A 455 -5.14 -60.73 -15.41
CA GLY A 455 -4.36 -61.97 -15.46
C GLY A 455 -2.99 -61.82 -16.13
N LYS A 456 -2.50 -60.59 -16.33
CA LYS A 456 -1.19 -60.29 -16.93
C LYS A 456 -0.19 -59.92 -15.84
N PHE A 457 0.97 -60.57 -15.84
CA PHE A 457 2.01 -60.28 -14.87
C PHE A 457 2.86 -59.07 -15.29
N PRO A 458 2.84 -57.95 -14.54
CA PRO A 458 3.67 -56.80 -14.83
C PRO A 458 5.15 -57.13 -14.61
N LYS A 459 6.04 -56.33 -15.22
CA LYS A 459 7.47 -56.40 -14.90
C LYS A 459 7.68 -55.95 -13.45
N LYS A 460 8.66 -56.56 -12.78
CA LYS A 460 9.04 -56.18 -11.41
C LYS A 460 9.34 -54.68 -11.36
N ILE A 461 8.63 -53.98 -10.48
CA ILE A 461 8.80 -52.54 -10.28
C ILE A 461 10.03 -52.35 -9.37
N GLU A 462 10.94 -51.48 -9.78
CA GLU A 462 12.12 -51.13 -8.99
C GLU A 462 11.69 -50.33 -7.74
N ILE A 463 12.12 -50.77 -6.56
CA ILE A 463 11.81 -50.08 -5.29
C ILE A 463 12.78 -48.90 -5.15
N LYS A 464 12.31 -47.71 -5.50
CA LYS A 464 13.08 -46.44 -5.41
C LYS A 464 12.77 -45.62 -4.16
N TYR A 465 11.77 -46.04 -3.40
CA TYR A 465 11.22 -45.31 -2.27
C TYR A 465 11.39 -46.15 -1.00
N ASN A 466 11.74 -45.50 0.10
CA ASN A 466 11.90 -46.13 1.42
C ASN A 466 10.73 -45.75 2.35
N ASP A 467 9.60 -45.34 1.77
CA ASP A 467 8.37 -44.92 2.46
C ASP A 467 7.23 -45.93 2.19
N GLU A 468 6.01 -45.58 2.57
CA GLU A 468 4.81 -46.41 2.39
C GLU A 468 4.55 -46.74 0.90
N ILE A 469 5.00 -45.89 -0.03
CA ILE A 469 4.92 -46.18 -1.47
C ILE A 469 5.89 -47.32 -1.81
N GLY A 470 7.11 -47.28 -1.27
CA GLY A 470 8.10 -48.35 -1.40
C GLY A 470 7.62 -49.69 -0.87
N GLU A 471 7.03 -49.69 0.33
CA GLU A 471 6.44 -50.88 0.95
C GLU A 471 5.30 -51.46 0.09
N THR A 472 4.44 -50.58 -0.44
CA THR A 472 3.33 -51.00 -1.33
C THR A 472 3.85 -51.58 -2.64
N ILE A 473 4.90 -51.00 -3.22
CA ILE A 473 5.57 -51.56 -4.40
C ILE A 473 6.15 -52.94 -4.09
N ASN A 474 6.78 -53.11 -2.93
CA ASN A 474 7.32 -54.41 -2.53
C ASN A 474 6.20 -55.46 -2.37
N ALA A 475 5.12 -55.12 -1.67
CA ALA A 475 3.96 -56.00 -1.52
C ALA A 475 3.32 -56.37 -2.88
N LEU A 476 3.22 -55.42 -3.81
CA LEU A 476 2.73 -55.68 -5.17
C LEU A 476 3.65 -56.62 -5.95
N ASN A 477 4.97 -56.45 -5.83
CA ASN A 477 5.94 -57.35 -6.45
C ASN A 477 5.86 -58.77 -5.86
N GLU A 478 5.75 -58.90 -4.53
CA GLU A 478 5.54 -60.20 -3.85
C GLU A 478 4.25 -60.87 -4.35
N LEU A 479 3.15 -60.13 -4.40
CA LEU A 479 1.86 -60.62 -4.90
C LEU A 479 1.94 -61.07 -6.36
N SER A 480 2.51 -60.25 -7.24
CA SER A 480 2.70 -60.59 -8.66
C SER A 480 3.53 -61.86 -8.82
N ASN A 481 4.59 -62.02 -8.04
CA ASN A 481 5.43 -63.21 -8.08
C ASN A 481 4.68 -64.45 -7.55
N GLY A 482 3.97 -64.33 -6.44
CA GLY A 482 3.16 -65.41 -5.87
C GLY A 482 2.06 -65.89 -6.83
N LEU A 483 1.36 -64.98 -7.49
CA LEU A 483 0.35 -65.33 -8.50
C LEU A 483 0.99 -66.01 -9.72
N LYS A 484 2.16 -65.55 -10.17
CA LYS A 484 2.89 -66.18 -11.28
C LYS A 484 3.28 -67.62 -10.95
N LEU A 485 3.86 -67.85 -9.78
CA LEU A 485 4.18 -69.20 -9.29
C LEU A 485 2.93 -70.10 -9.23
N SER A 486 1.78 -69.53 -8.87
CA SER A 486 0.52 -70.26 -8.79
C SER A 486 0.00 -70.66 -10.17
N VAL A 487 0.11 -69.77 -11.17
CA VAL A 487 -0.21 -70.09 -12.58
C VAL A 487 0.73 -71.15 -13.12
N ASP A 488 2.03 -71.03 -12.88
CA ASP A 488 3.03 -72.02 -13.29
C ASP A 488 2.75 -73.40 -12.67
N PHE A 489 2.35 -73.43 -11.40
CA PHE A 489 1.93 -74.66 -10.73
C PHE A 489 0.65 -75.24 -11.33
N ALA A 490 -0.40 -74.44 -11.53
CA ALA A 490 -1.63 -74.88 -12.15
C ALA A 490 -1.39 -75.47 -13.55
N ASN A 491 -0.50 -74.84 -14.35
CA ASN A 491 -0.08 -75.37 -15.65
C ASN A 491 0.62 -76.73 -15.52
N LYS A 492 1.57 -76.88 -14.59
CA LYS A 492 2.22 -78.18 -14.33
C LYS A 492 1.21 -79.27 -13.94
N ILE A 493 0.23 -78.93 -13.10
CA ILE A 493 -0.84 -79.87 -12.73
C ILE A 493 -1.71 -80.22 -13.95
N GLY A 494 -2.05 -79.23 -14.80
CA GLY A 494 -2.78 -79.44 -16.05
C GLY A 494 -2.03 -80.30 -17.08
N GLU A 495 -0.70 -80.26 -17.08
CA GLU A 495 0.16 -81.15 -17.88
C GLU A 495 0.30 -82.58 -17.29
N GLY A 496 -0.38 -82.88 -16.18
CA GLY A 496 -0.34 -84.18 -15.52
C GLY A 496 0.86 -84.40 -14.60
N LYS A 497 1.66 -83.36 -14.31
CA LYS A 497 2.82 -83.43 -13.41
C LYS A 497 2.39 -83.30 -11.94
N LEU A 498 1.74 -84.34 -11.41
CA LEU A 498 1.14 -84.35 -10.07
C LEU A 498 2.15 -84.42 -8.91
N ASP A 499 3.43 -84.60 -9.21
CA ASP A 499 4.53 -84.55 -8.22
C ASP A 499 5.22 -83.18 -8.18
N ALA A 500 4.70 -82.18 -8.90
CA ALA A 500 5.25 -80.84 -8.86
C ALA A 500 5.20 -80.28 -7.43
N GLU A 501 6.34 -79.76 -6.97
CA GLU A 501 6.43 -78.99 -5.73
C GLU A 501 5.92 -77.57 -5.95
N TYR A 502 5.13 -77.09 -4.99
CA TYR A 502 4.66 -75.72 -4.93
C TYR A 502 5.25 -75.05 -3.69
N ILE A 503 6.18 -74.12 -3.91
CA ILE A 503 6.80 -73.36 -2.82
C ILE A 503 5.83 -72.24 -2.45
N VAL A 504 5.09 -72.46 -1.37
CA VAL A 504 4.17 -71.48 -0.81
C VAL A 504 5.00 -70.34 -0.22
N SER A 505 4.84 -69.12 -0.74
CA SER A 505 5.60 -67.97 -0.23
C SER A 505 5.14 -67.55 1.18
N LYS A 506 3.86 -67.76 1.54
CA LYS A 506 3.22 -67.55 2.86
C LYS A 506 1.92 -68.38 2.93
N ASP A 507 1.56 -68.91 4.10
CA ASP A 507 0.38 -69.77 4.34
C ASP A 507 -0.93 -69.09 3.91
N GLY A 508 -1.33 -69.33 2.66
CA GLY A 508 -2.36 -68.56 1.97
C GLY A 508 -3.41 -69.48 1.36
N ASP A 509 -4.67 -69.06 1.48
CA ASP A 509 -5.84 -69.85 1.05
C ASP A 509 -5.75 -70.33 -0.39
N PHE A 510 -5.23 -69.47 -1.29
CA PHE A 510 -5.10 -69.79 -2.71
C PHE A 510 -4.11 -70.92 -2.96
N GLY A 511 -2.93 -70.88 -2.31
CA GLY A 511 -1.93 -71.93 -2.42
C GLY A 511 -2.41 -73.26 -1.85
N ASN A 512 -3.06 -73.20 -0.68
CA ASN A 512 -3.63 -74.38 -0.03
C ASN A 512 -4.74 -75.04 -0.86
N ALA A 513 -5.56 -74.25 -1.55
CA ALA A 513 -6.56 -74.78 -2.48
C ALA A 513 -5.93 -75.50 -3.68
N LEU A 514 -4.86 -74.95 -4.26
CA LEU A 514 -4.12 -75.57 -5.37
C LEU A 514 -3.45 -76.89 -4.95
N LEU A 515 -2.87 -76.95 -3.76
CA LEU A 515 -2.32 -78.18 -3.19
C LEU A 515 -3.40 -79.25 -3.01
N ARG A 516 -4.54 -78.89 -2.40
CA ARG A 516 -5.69 -79.80 -2.27
C ARG A 516 -6.19 -80.31 -3.62
N MET A 517 -6.19 -79.46 -4.65
CA MET A 517 -6.56 -79.86 -6.02
C MET A 517 -5.56 -80.88 -6.58
N ARG A 518 -4.26 -80.64 -6.49
CA ARG A 518 -3.22 -81.60 -6.88
C ARG A 518 -3.39 -82.92 -6.14
N ASP A 519 -3.55 -82.88 -4.83
CA ASP A 519 -3.64 -84.09 -3.99
C ASP A 519 -4.89 -84.91 -4.35
N LYS A 520 -6.03 -84.26 -4.59
CA LYS A 520 -7.24 -84.93 -5.11
C LYS A 520 -7.04 -85.52 -6.49
N LEU A 521 -6.34 -84.83 -7.39
CA LEU A 521 -6.02 -85.36 -8.73
C LEU A 521 -5.07 -86.56 -8.64
N LYS A 522 -4.12 -86.53 -7.70
CA LYS A 522 -3.20 -87.65 -7.45
C LYS A 522 -3.93 -88.87 -6.91
N ILE A 523 -4.87 -88.67 -5.97
CA ILE A 523 -5.77 -89.73 -5.50
C ILE A 523 -6.60 -90.27 -6.66
N ALA A 524 -7.24 -89.41 -7.45
CA ALA A 524 -8.07 -89.83 -8.58
C ALA A 524 -7.28 -90.64 -9.63
N LYS A 525 -6.04 -90.23 -9.94
CA LYS A 525 -5.16 -90.97 -10.85
C LYS A 525 -4.78 -92.35 -10.30
N ASN A 526 -4.41 -92.43 -9.02
CA ASN A 526 -4.07 -93.71 -8.38
C ASN A 526 -5.30 -94.65 -8.32
N ASP A 527 -6.49 -94.10 -8.04
CA ASP A 527 -7.75 -94.85 -8.04
C ASP A 527 -8.10 -95.34 -9.45
N GLU A 528 -7.84 -94.54 -10.49
CA GLU A 528 -8.01 -94.95 -11.88
C GLU A 528 -7.05 -96.08 -12.27
N GLU A 529 -5.77 -96.00 -11.89
CA GLU A 529 -4.79 -97.06 -12.11
C GLU A 529 -5.21 -98.38 -11.43
N LYS A 530 -5.64 -98.31 -10.16
CA LYS A 530 -6.15 -99.47 -9.42
C LYS A 530 -7.41 -100.06 -10.06
N ASN A 531 -8.38 -99.23 -10.43
CA ASN A 531 -9.60 -99.67 -11.11
C ASN A 531 -9.30 -100.33 -12.48
N ASN A 532 -8.31 -99.82 -13.21
CA ASN A 532 -7.89 -100.41 -14.49
C ASN A 532 -7.22 -101.78 -14.29
N GLU A 533 -6.45 -101.94 -13.22
CA GLU A 533 -5.84 -103.22 -12.85
C GLU A 533 -6.91 -104.26 -12.42
N GLU A 534 -7.88 -103.87 -11.60
CA GLU A 534 -9.02 -104.72 -11.23
C GLU A 534 -9.85 -105.14 -12.45
N LYS A 535 -10.14 -104.21 -13.37
CA LYS A 535 -10.83 -104.53 -14.63
C LYS A 535 -10.02 -105.50 -15.49
N ARG A 536 -8.70 -105.37 -15.52
CA ARG A 536 -7.82 -106.28 -16.27
C ARG A 536 -7.87 -107.70 -15.68
N ILE A 537 -7.83 -107.83 -14.35
CA ILE A 537 -7.95 -109.13 -13.67
C ILE A 537 -9.34 -109.74 -13.92
N GLN A 538 -10.43 -108.97 -13.75
CA GLN A 538 -11.78 -109.47 -14.02
C GLN A 538 -11.96 -109.92 -15.47
N LYS A 539 -11.43 -109.15 -16.43
CA LYS A 539 -11.46 -109.52 -17.84
C LYS A 539 -10.73 -110.83 -18.09
N TRP A 540 -9.54 -111.01 -17.50
CA TRP A 540 -8.79 -112.25 -17.58
C TRP A 540 -9.58 -113.44 -16.98
N ILE A 541 -10.17 -113.31 -15.80
CA ILE A 541 -11.01 -114.38 -15.21
C ILE A 541 -12.18 -114.76 -16.14
N ASN A 542 -12.90 -113.77 -16.66
CA ASN A 542 -14.04 -113.99 -17.54
C ASN A 542 -13.62 -114.68 -18.86
N ASP A 543 -12.50 -114.28 -19.45
CA ASP A 543 -11.97 -114.90 -20.67
C ASP A 543 -11.57 -116.37 -20.41
N GLY A 544 -10.96 -116.66 -19.26
CA GLY A 544 -10.64 -118.03 -18.84
C GLY A 544 -11.89 -118.91 -18.67
N ILE A 545 -12.91 -118.43 -17.95
CA ILE A 545 -14.18 -119.14 -17.78
C ILE A 545 -14.86 -119.37 -19.13
N ASN A 546 -14.90 -118.36 -20.00
CA ASN A 546 -15.49 -118.48 -21.33
C ASN A 546 -14.76 -119.53 -22.19
N GLY A 547 -13.44 -119.63 -22.08
CA GLY A 547 -12.66 -120.67 -22.74
C GLY A 547 -13.01 -122.08 -22.26
N ILE A 548 -13.12 -122.28 -20.94
CA ILE A 548 -13.57 -123.55 -20.36
C ILE A 548 -15.00 -123.89 -20.81
N ASN A 549 -15.93 -122.92 -20.74
CA ASN A 549 -17.31 -123.11 -21.14
C ASN A 549 -17.44 -123.55 -22.61
N LYS A 550 -16.68 -122.94 -23.53
CA LYS A 550 -16.63 -123.36 -24.94
C LYS A 550 -16.19 -124.81 -25.10
N ILE A 551 -15.23 -125.27 -24.30
CA ILE A 551 -14.78 -126.66 -24.31
C ILE A 551 -15.91 -127.55 -23.82
N THR A 552 -16.52 -127.27 -22.66
CA THR A 552 -17.59 -128.14 -22.09
C THR A 552 -18.83 -128.31 -22.98
N HIS A 553 -19.12 -127.37 -23.88
CA HIS A 553 -20.30 -127.44 -24.75
C HIS A 553 -20.10 -128.30 -26.01
N ASN A 554 -18.87 -128.75 -26.30
CA ASN A 554 -18.65 -129.72 -27.37
C ASN A 554 -19.09 -131.13 -26.93
N LYS A 555 -19.75 -131.87 -27.82
CA LYS A 555 -20.11 -133.27 -27.56
C LYS A 555 -18.84 -134.14 -27.58
N TYR A 556 -18.42 -134.63 -26.42
CA TYR A 556 -17.34 -135.60 -26.31
C TYR A 556 -17.90 -137.00 -26.07
N GLU A 557 -17.34 -137.99 -26.77
CA GLU A 557 -17.78 -139.40 -26.69
C GLU A 557 -17.33 -140.10 -25.39
N ASN A 558 -16.36 -139.52 -24.67
CA ASN A 558 -15.87 -140.04 -23.39
C ASN A 558 -15.33 -138.91 -22.50
N ILE A 559 -15.57 -139.00 -21.19
CA ILE A 559 -15.14 -138.04 -20.16
C ILE A 559 -13.63 -137.78 -20.17
N SER A 560 -12.81 -138.80 -20.49
CA SER A 560 -11.34 -138.65 -20.54
C SER A 560 -10.89 -137.62 -21.60
N LEU A 561 -11.59 -137.54 -22.74
CA LEU A 561 -11.24 -136.60 -23.81
C LEU A 561 -11.65 -135.16 -23.46
N LEU A 562 -12.78 -134.97 -22.79
CA LEU A 562 -13.20 -133.67 -22.25
C LEU A 562 -12.22 -133.19 -21.18
N SER A 563 -11.89 -134.04 -20.21
CA SER A 563 -10.93 -133.74 -19.14
C SER A 563 -9.56 -133.33 -19.70
N LYS A 564 -9.06 -134.02 -20.74
CA LYS A 564 -7.78 -133.67 -21.37
C LYS A 564 -7.81 -132.31 -22.06
N ASN A 565 -8.89 -131.97 -22.74
CA ASN A 565 -9.02 -130.67 -23.42
C ASN A 565 -9.21 -129.51 -22.44
N ILE A 566 -9.97 -129.70 -21.36
CA ILE A 566 -10.08 -128.71 -20.28
C ILE A 566 -8.71 -128.51 -19.64
N LEU A 567 -8.03 -129.61 -19.28
CA LEU A 567 -6.71 -129.55 -18.64
C LEU A 567 -5.67 -128.86 -19.54
N TYR A 568 -5.63 -129.20 -20.83
CA TYR A 568 -4.73 -128.57 -21.80
C TYR A 568 -5.01 -127.06 -21.97
N PHE A 569 -6.28 -126.65 -21.98
CA PHE A 569 -6.64 -125.23 -22.00
C PHE A 569 -6.21 -124.52 -20.71
N VAL A 570 -6.52 -125.08 -19.54
CA VAL A 570 -6.17 -124.47 -18.24
C VAL A 570 -4.67 -124.33 -18.07
N ILE A 571 -3.89 -125.36 -18.44
CA ILE A 571 -2.43 -125.34 -18.38
C ILE A 571 -1.86 -124.23 -19.27
N ASN A 572 -2.28 -124.15 -20.54
CA ASN A 572 -1.81 -123.10 -21.45
C ASN A 572 -2.33 -121.70 -21.07
N TYR A 573 -3.56 -121.60 -20.52
CA TYR A 573 -4.16 -120.32 -20.13
C TYR A 573 -3.53 -119.73 -18.87
N LEU A 574 -3.11 -120.59 -17.93
CA LEU A 574 -2.39 -120.22 -16.73
C LEU A 574 -0.86 -120.18 -16.93
N ASP A 575 -0.36 -120.61 -18.09
CA ASP A 575 1.06 -120.86 -18.35
C ASP A 575 1.70 -121.79 -17.30
N ALA A 576 0.92 -122.80 -16.88
CA ALA A 576 1.36 -123.80 -15.90
C ALA A 576 2.20 -124.89 -16.57
N ASN A 577 3.19 -125.43 -15.86
CA ASN A 577 4.07 -126.45 -16.44
C ASN A 577 3.39 -127.83 -16.53
N GLN A 578 2.56 -128.20 -15.55
CA GLN A 578 1.98 -129.54 -15.42
C GLN A 578 0.61 -129.47 -14.77
N GLY A 579 -0.24 -130.45 -15.03
CA GLY A 579 -1.51 -130.60 -14.33
C GLY A 579 -2.09 -132.01 -14.45
N GLY A 580 -2.92 -132.37 -13.48
CA GLY A 580 -3.72 -133.59 -13.47
C GLY A 580 -5.19 -133.26 -13.32
N PHE A 581 -6.05 -133.93 -14.07
CA PHE A 581 -7.50 -133.78 -14.00
C PHE A 581 -8.12 -135.06 -13.44
N PHE A 582 -8.70 -134.94 -12.25
CA PHE A 582 -9.31 -136.05 -11.53
C PHE A 582 -10.82 -135.92 -11.59
N VAL A 583 -11.50 -137.03 -11.92
CA VAL A 583 -12.96 -137.11 -11.89
C VAL A 583 -13.35 -138.09 -10.81
N ILE A 584 -14.31 -137.70 -9.99
CA ILE A 584 -14.89 -138.55 -8.94
C ILE A 584 -15.99 -139.38 -9.60
N ASN A 585 -15.92 -140.70 -9.47
CA ASN A 585 -16.98 -141.59 -9.91
C ASN A 585 -17.79 -142.06 -8.69
N ASP A 586 -18.96 -141.45 -8.49
CA ASP A 586 -19.79 -141.68 -7.30
C ASP A 586 -20.34 -143.12 -7.22
N GLU A 587 -20.50 -143.80 -8.36
CA GLU A 587 -21.01 -145.18 -8.38
C GLU A 587 -19.96 -146.21 -7.93
N LYS A 588 -18.69 -145.98 -8.28
CA LYS A 588 -17.57 -146.88 -7.94
C LYS A 588 -16.77 -146.41 -6.70
N LYS A 589 -17.13 -145.26 -6.12
CA LYS A 589 -16.45 -144.62 -4.98
C LYS A 589 -14.93 -144.54 -5.14
N ASN A 590 -14.46 -144.20 -6.34
CA ASN A 590 -13.04 -143.98 -6.60
C ASN A 590 -12.81 -142.65 -7.31
N ILE A 591 -11.60 -142.12 -7.17
CA ILE A 591 -11.12 -140.96 -7.92
C ILE A 591 -10.24 -141.49 -9.03
N GLU A 592 -10.57 -141.17 -10.27
CA GLU A 592 -9.80 -141.58 -11.43
C GLU A 592 -9.13 -140.38 -12.07
N MET A 593 -7.82 -140.49 -12.30
CA MET A 593 -7.09 -139.49 -13.08
C MET A 593 -7.45 -139.69 -14.55
N THR A 594 -8.25 -138.78 -15.10
CA THR A 594 -8.81 -138.92 -16.44
C THR A 594 -7.99 -138.19 -17.50
N ALA A 595 -7.13 -137.26 -17.10
CA ALA A 595 -6.13 -136.64 -17.95
C ALA A 595 -4.90 -136.18 -17.14
N CYS A 596 -3.74 -136.25 -17.79
CA CYS A 596 -2.47 -135.68 -17.33
C CYS A 596 -1.82 -134.97 -18.52
N VAL A 597 -1.27 -133.79 -18.28
CA VAL A 597 -0.51 -132.99 -19.24
C VAL A 597 0.66 -132.42 -18.45
N ALA A 598 1.88 -132.64 -18.93
CA ALA A 598 3.12 -132.28 -18.28
C ALA A 598 4.08 -131.60 -19.26
#